data_AF-A0A0F9QZF3-F1
#
_entry.id   AF-A0A0F9QZF3-F1
#
_cell.length_a   1.000
_cell.length_b   1.000
_cell.length_c   1.000
_cell.angle_alpha   90.00
_cell.angle_beta   90.00
_cell.angle_gamma   90.00
#
_symmetry.space_group_name_H-M   'P 1'
#
loop_
_entity.id
_entity.type
_entity.pdbx_description
1 polymer ?
#
loop_
_entity_poly.entity_id
_entity_poly.type
_entity_poly.pdbx_seq_one_letter_code
_entity_poly.pdbx_strand_id
1 'polypeptide(L)' 'MKTHDLGELDPAFAGFILQDGQIVTPNGYAYPPGYLYSIPIRQQLIAELERERRTPRQLLL' A
#
# COMPACT_ATOMS: atom_id res chain seq x y z
N MET A 1 -8.46 17.67 12.44
CA MET A 1 -7.93 17.02 11.21
C MET A 1 -9.09 16.68 10.30
N LYS A 2 -9.00 17.01 9.01
CA LYS A 2 -9.98 16.57 8.02
C LYS A 2 -9.43 15.31 7.37
N THR A 3 -10.09 14.18 7.60
CA THR A 3 -9.75 12.90 7.03
C THR A 3 -10.80 12.57 5.97
N HIS A 4 -10.38 12.23 4.76
CA HIS A 4 -11.30 11.82 3.68
C HIS A 4 -10.90 10.43 3.19
N ASP A 5 -11.88 9.54 3.03
CA ASP A 5 -11.67 8.23 2.40
C ASP A 5 -11.64 8.41 0.89
N LEU A 6 -10.54 7.99 0.26
CA LEU A 6 -10.38 8.05 -1.18
C LEU A 6 -11.27 7.02 -1.91
N GLY A 7 -11.75 6.01 -1.19
CA GLY A 7 -12.72 5.03 -1.67
C GLY A 7 -14.07 5.62 -2.09
N GLU A 8 -14.45 6.78 -1.54
CA GLU A 8 -15.66 7.50 -1.97
C GLU A 8 -15.53 8.09 -3.38
N LEU A 9 -14.29 8.32 -3.84
CA LEU A 9 -13.99 8.87 -5.16
C LEU A 9 -13.69 7.76 -6.17
N ASP A 10 -12.93 6.74 -5.74
CA ASP A 10 -12.57 5.59 -6.55
C ASP A 10 -12.47 4.33 -5.67
N PRO A 11 -13.31 3.30 -5.92
CA PRO A 11 -13.32 2.06 -5.16
C PRO A 11 -11.97 1.34 -5.09
N ALA A 12 -11.06 1.57 -6.04
CA ALA A 12 -9.72 0.99 -6.04
C ALA A 12 -8.86 1.44 -4.84
N PHE A 13 -9.22 2.56 -4.20
CA PHE A 13 -8.52 3.13 -3.04
C PHE A 13 -9.36 3.03 -1.76
N ALA A 14 -10.31 2.11 -1.68
CA ALA A 14 -11.11 1.91 -0.48
C ALA A 14 -10.25 1.74 0.78
N GLY A 15 -10.51 2.55 1.79
CA GLY A 15 -9.78 2.57 3.06
C GLY A 15 -8.46 3.33 3.03
N PHE A 16 -8.10 3.95 1.90
CA PHE A 16 -7.00 4.91 1.85
C PHE A 16 -7.53 6.25 2.34
N ILE A 17 -6.87 6.83 3.33
CA ILE A 17 -7.30 8.10 3.91
C ILE A 17 -6.33 9.22 3.57
N LEU A 18 -6.85 10.40 3.25
CA LEU A 18 -6.05 11.61 3.17
C LEU A 18 -5.95 12.24 4.56
N GLN A 19 -4.76 12.26 5.15
CA GLN A 19 -4.48 12.79 6.48
C GLN A 19 -3.26 13.71 6.42
N ASP A 20 -3.41 14.97 6.84
CA ASP A 20 -2.35 15.99 6.86
C ASP A 20 -1.58 16.11 5.52
N GLY A 21 -2.30 15.98 4.41
CA GLY A 21 -1.72 16.05 3.05
C GLY A 21 -0.96 14.79 2.61
N GLN A 22 -1.00 13.72 3.41
CA GLN A 22 -0.46 12.40 3.07
C GLN A 22 -1.59 11.42 2.79
N ILE A 23 -1.33 10.45 1.92
CA ILE A 23 -2.18 9.27 1.74
C ILE A 23 -1.73 8.24 2.77
N VAL A 24 -2.62 7.83 3.66
CA VAL A 24 -2.39 6.76 4.61
C VAL A 24 -3.15 5.53 4.14
N THR A 25 -2.45 4.43 3.97
CA THR A 25 -3.02 3.15 3.52
C THR A 25 -3.67 2.39 4.68
N PRO A 26 -4.57 1.43 4.40
CA PRO A 26 -5.21 0.61 5.44
C PRO A 26 -4.23 -0.14 6.36
N ASN A 27 -3.05 -0.49 5.84
CA ASN A 27 -1.98 -1.15 6.58
C ASN A 27 -1.02 -0.17 7.29
N GLY A 28 -1.36 1.13 7.35
CA GLY A 28 -0.69 2.13 8.19
C GLY A 28 0.52 2.84 7.57
N TYR A 29 0.78 2.68 6.27
CA TYR A 29 1.87 3.39 5.59
C TYR A 29 1.40 4.76 5.09
N ALA A 30 2.25 5.77 5.25
CA ALA A 30 1.99 7.11 4.74
C ALA A 30 2.82 7.39 3.48
N TYR A 31 2.20 7.98 2.46
CA TYR A 31 2.81 8.33 1.19
C TYR A 31 2.42 9.74 0.74
N PRO A 32 3.30 10.46 0.03
CA PRO A 32 2.91 11.70 -0.61
C PRO A 32 1.83 11.45 -1.70
N PRO A 33 0.92 12.41 -1.95
CA PRO A 33 -0.19 12.25 -2.91
C PRO A 33 0.22 11.82 -4.33
N GLY A 34 1.38 12.27 -4.81
CA GLY A 34 1.90 11.92 -6.13
C GLY A 34 2.21 10.43 -6.33
N TYR A 35 2.15 9.63 -5.27
CA TYR A 35 2.41 8.19 -5.33
C TYR A 35 1.14 7.33 -5.40
N LEU A 36 -0.06 7.91 -5.35
CA LEU A 36 -1.35 7.21 -5.21
C LEU A 36 -1.44 5.93 -6.07
N TYR A 37 -1.19 6.06 -7.38
CA TYR A 37 -1.29 4.95 -8.33
C TYR A 37 -0.16 3.91 -8.24
N SER A 38 0.96 4.25 -7.59
CA SER A 38 2.10 3.34 -7.37
C SER A 38 1.97 2.52 -6.07
N ILE A 39 1.09 2.93 -5.15
CA ILE A 39 0.93 2.26 -3.85
C ILE A 39 0.51 0.79 -4.02
N PRO A 40 -0.49 0.43 -4.86
CA PRO A 40 -0.88 -0.98 -5.02
C PRO A 40 0.26 -1.86 -5.51
N ILE A 41 1.05 -1.39 -6.49
CA ILE A 41 2.20 -2.11 -7.03
C ILE A 41 3.27 -2.33 -5.96
N ARG A 42 3.57 -1.29 -5.14
CA ARG A 42 4.50 -1.43 -4.01
C ARG A 42 4.02 -2.44 -2.98
N GLN A 43 2.73 -2.44 -2.65
CA GLN A 43 2.17 -3.39 -1.69
C GLN A 43 2.27 -4.84 -2.20
N GLN A 44 2.02 -5.06 -3.50
CA GLN A 44 2.20 -6.37 -4.12
C GLN A 44 3.66 -6.84 -4.05
N LEU A 45 4.61 -5.97 -4.39
CA LEU A 45 6.04 -6.28 -4.33
C LEU A 45 6.49 -6.61 -2.90
N ILE A 46 6.05 -5.83 -1.91
CA ILE A 46 6.35 -6.09 -0.50
C ILE A 46 5.81 -7.46 -0.07
N ALA A 47 4.56 -7.79 -0.46
CA ALA A 47 3.96 -9.08 -0.16
C ALA A 47 4.71 -10.24 -0.83
N GLU A 48 5.21 -10.05 -2.05
CA GLU A 48 6.02 -11.03 -2.77
C GLU A 48 7.37 -11.26 -2.08
N LEU A 49 8.09 -10.19 -1.74
CA LEU A 49 9.36 -10.27 -1.01
C LEU A 49 9.19 -10.94 0.37
N GLU A 50 8.12 -10.64 1.09
CA GLU A 50 7.82 -11.30 2.37
C GLU A 50 7.50 -12.79 2.22
N ARG A 51 6.87 -13.21 1.11
CA ARG A 51 6.69 -14.63 0.79
C ARG A 51 8.02 -15.31 0.51
N GLU A 52 8.87 -14.71 -0.31
CA GLU A 52 10.22 -15.25 -0.61
C GLU A 52 11.08 -15.40 0.64
N ARG A 53 10.99 -14.44 1.58
CA ARG A 53 11.70 -14.54 2.88
C ARG A 53 11.22 -15.69 3.75
N ARG A 54 9.92 -16.00 3.73
CA ARG A 54 9.32 -17.10 4.53
C ARG A 54 9.57 -18.47 3.92
N THR A 55 9.69 -18.54 2.60
CA THR A 55 9.98 -19.76 1.86
C THR A 55 11.28 -19.53 1.10
N PRO A 56 12.44 -19.48 1.78
CA PRO A 56 13.72 -19.36 1.09
C PRO A 56 13.73 -20.48 0.04
N ARG A 57 13.86 -20.12 -1.24
CA ARG A 57 13.96 -21.11 -2.33
C ARG A 57 14.95 -22.16 -1.85
N GLN A 58 14.47 -23.37 -1.61
CA GLN A 58 15.35 -24.51 -1.42
C GLN A 58 16.10 -24.61 -2.75
N LEU A 59 17.30 -24.06 -2.78
CA LEU A 59 18.29 -24.40 -3.79
C LEU A 59 18.49 -25.90 -3.59
N LEU A 60 17.84 -26.71 -4.43
CA LEU A 60 18.18 -28.11 -4.61
C LEU A 60 19.61 -28.11 -5.16
N LEU A 61 20.58 -28.07 -4.24
CA LEU A 61 21.98 -28.39 -4.50
C LEU A 61 22.15 -29.90 -4.43
#